data_AF-A0A103DW41-F1
#
_entry.id   AF-A0A103DW41-F1
#
_cell.length_a   1.000
_cell.length_b   1.000
_cell.length_c   1.000
_cell.angle_alpha   90.00
_cell.angle_beta   90.00
_cell.angle_gamma   90.00
#
_symmetry.space_group_name_H-M   'P 1'
#
loop_
_entity.id
_entity.type
_entity.pdbx_description
1 polymer ?
#
loop_
_entity_poly.entity_id
_entity_poly.type
_entity_poly.pdbx_seq_one_letter_code
_entity_poly.pdbx_strand_id
1 'polypeptide(L)'
;MTNLDDRLENWAKAQRFGASGGSRVGSAEGRYRPEGMRSRSADSVVIDEKDADEVERAWRKLLPFDREVLRMHYILRMDPRVICRKLRIPHRPASTFDMALAHGKTEIGKALQKMSEARRACADRVKSYEAAMRA
;
A
#
# COMPACT_ATOMS: atom_id res chain seq x y z
N MET A 1 -17.96 -7.28 0.13
CA MET A 1 -17.40 -5.93 -0.07
C MET A 1 -16.05 -5.91 0.63
N THR A 2 -14.94 -6.00 -0.11
CA THR A 2 -13.60 -5.90 0.49
C THR A 2 -13.41 -4.47 1.01
N ASN A 3 -13.14 -4.33 2.31
CA ASN A 3 -12.98 -3.03 2.94
C ASN A 3 -11.71 -2.36 2.38
N LEU A 4 -11.71 -1.04 2.16
CA LEU A 4 -10.51 -0.33 1.69
C LEU A 4 -9.35 -0.55 2.67
N ASP A 5 -9.66 -0.65 3.96
CA ASP A 5 -8.70 -0.95 5.01
C ASP A 5 -8.06 -2.34 4.85
N ASP A 6 -8.82 -3.35 4.41
CA ASP A 6 -8.28 -4.69 4.16
C ASP A 6 -7.30 -4.69 2.98
N ARG A 7 -7.62 -3.94 1.92
CA ARG A 7 -6.74 -3.77 0.75
C ARG A 7 -5.45 -3.01 1.11
N LEU A 8 -5.57 -1.96 1.92
CA LEU A 8 -4.43 -1.21 2.43
C LEU A 8 -3.55 -2.08 3.35
N GLU A 9 -4.15 -2.92 4.19
CA GLU A 9 -3.39 -3.85 5.03
C GLU A 9 -2.75 -4.97 4.20
N ASN A 10 -3.42 -5.47 3.15
CA ASN A 10 -2.84 -6.41 2.18
C ASN A 10 -1.62 -5.78 1.47
N TRP A 11 -1.75 -4.55 0.97
CA TRP A 11 -0.64 -3.79 0.40
C TRP A 11 0.48 -3.57 1.41
N ALA A 12 0.18 -3.20 2.65
CA ALA A 12 1.20 -3.00 3.68
C ALA A 12 1.92 -4.30 4.06
N LYS A 13 1.21 -5.43 4.07
CA LYS A 13 1.81 -6.77 4.18
C LYS A 13 2.73 -7.03 2.99
N ALA A 14 2.29 -6.78 1.77
CA ALA A 14 3.12 -6.92 0.57
C ALA A 14 4.37 -6.04 0.61
N GLN A 15 4.31 -4.82 1.17
CA GLN A 15 5.50 -3.97 1.30
C GLN A 15 6.46 -4.44 2.40
N ARG A 16 5.94 -4.96 3.52
CA ARG A 16 6.77 -5.47 4.62
C ARG A 16 7.42 -6.81 4.29
N PHE A 17 6.71 -7.68 3.58
CA PHE A 17 7.13 -9.06 3.32
C PHE A 17 7.54 -9.31 1.86
N GLY A 18 6.88 -8.67 0.90
CA GLY A 18 7.06 -8.86 -0.54
C GLY A 18 8.19 -8.05 -1.19
N ALA A 19 8.74 -7.04 -0.51
CA ALA A 19 9.94 -6.34 -0.97
C ALA A 19 11.26 -6.95 -0.44
N SER A 20 11.20 -8.07 0.30
CA SER A 20 12.36 -8.63 0.98
C SER A 20 12.28 -10.15 1.13
N GLY A 21 12.58 -10.85 0.02
CA GLY A 21 13.60 -11.88 0.06
C GLY A 21 14.98 -11.28 0.36
N GLY A 22 15.13 -10.62 1.51
CA GLY A 22 16.35 -9.98 1.97
C GLY A 22 16.48 -8.51 1.59
N SER A 23 16.20 -7.64 2.55
CA SER A 23 17.20 -6.64 2.92
C SER A 23 18.44 -7.42 3.37
N ARG A 24 19.24 -7.85 2.41
CA ARG A 24 20.67 -8.01 2.57
C ARG A 24 21.24 -6.61 2.77
N VAL A 25 21.00 -6.03 3.93
CA VAL A 25 22.13 -5.50 4.68
C VAL A 25 22.70 -6.72 5.39
N GLY A 26 23.28 -7.63 4.59
CA GLY A 26 24.20 -8.59 5.15
C GLY A 26 25.31 -7.73 5.75
N SER A 27 25.63 -7.96 7.02
CA SER A 27 26.97 -7.69 7.52
C SER A 27 27.98 -8.02 6.41
N ALA A 28 28.96 -7.16 6.20
CA ALA A 28 30.05 -7.42 5.26
C ALA A 28 30.70 -8.80 5.50
N GLU A 29 30.57 -9.33 6.71
CA GLU A 29 30.81 -10.71 7.14
C GLU A 29 29.61 -11.62 6.82
N GLY A 30 29.42 -12.01 5.56
CA GLY A 30 28.25 -12.74 5.06
C GLY A 30 28.02 -14.18 5.57
N ARG A 31 28.25 -14.50 6.86
CA ARG A 31 28.13 -15.87 7.40
C ARG A 31 27.58 -15.98 8.83
N TYR A 32 26.95 -14.95 9.40
CA TYR A 32 26.27 -15.12 10.69
C TYR A 32 24.77 -15.35 10.49
N ARG A 33 24.31 -16.58 10.69
CA ARG A 33 22.90 -16.90 10.93
C ARG A 33 22.79 -17.33 12.39
N PRO A 34 22.22 -16.53 13.30
CA PRO A 34 22.00 -16.98 14.66
C PRO A 34 20.96 -18.10 14.64
N GLU A 35 21.43 -19.31 14.93
CA GLU A 35 20.63 -20.51 15.09
C GLU A 35 19.74 -20.33 16.33
N GLY A 36 18.48 -19.94 16.12
CA GLY A 36 17.52 -19.71 17.20
C GLY A 36 16.62 -18.50 17.05
N MET A 37 16.90 -17.57 16.12
CA MET A 37 15.89 -16.59 15.73
C MET A 37 14.94 -17.29 14.79
N ARG A 38 13.93 -17.96 15.38
CA ARG A 38 12.79 -18.58 14.71
C ARG A 38 12.53 -17.79 13.43
N SER A 39 12.64 -18.44 12.27
CA SER A 39 11.95 -17.99 11.07
C SER A 39 10.60 -17.54 11.56
N ARG A 40 10.37 -16.21 11.62
CA ARG A 40 9.06 -15.68 12.01
C ARG A 40 8.14 -16.37 11.06
N SER A 41 7.31 -17.24 11.62
CA SER A 41 6.56 -18.24 10.90
C SER A 41 6.02 -17.54 9.67
N ALA A 42 6.39 -18.08 8.51
CA ALA A 42 5.63 -17.83 7.30
C ALA A 42 4.25 -18.48 7.53
N ASP A 43 3.51 -17.97 8.53
CA ASP A 43 2.11 -18.19 8.74
C ASP A 43 1.47 -17.53 7.54
N SER A 44 1.48 -18.30 6.44
CA SER A 44 0.85 -18.10 5.14
C SER A 44 0.01 -16.83 5.10
N VAL A 45 0.64 -15.67 5.05
CA VAL A 45 -0.07 -14.43 4.81
C VAL A 45 -0.41 -14.54 3.34
N VAL A 46 -1.65 -14.93 3.06
CA VAL A 46 -2.18 -14.92 1.70
C VAL A 46 -2.18 -13.46 1.28
N ILE A 47 -1.11 -13.06 0.61
CA ILE A 47 -0.95 -11.73 0.04
C ILE A 47 -1.49 -11.82 -1.37
N ASP A 48 -2.51 -11.02 -1.67
CA ASP A 48 -2.91 -10.81 -3.05
C ASP A 48 -1.94 -9.80 -3.66
N GLU A 49 -0.92 -10.32 -4.35
CA GLU A 49 0.11 -9.52 -5.01
C GLU A 49 -0.48 -8.59 -6.08
N LYS A 50 -1.52 -9.04 -6.80
CA LYS A 50 -2.16 -8.23 -7.85
C LYS A 50 -2.87 -7.04 -7.23
N ASP A 51 -3.62 -7.27 -6.15
CA ASP A 51 -4.26 -6.19 -5.40
C ASP A 51 -3.23 -5.22 -4.82
N ALA A 52 -2.15 -5.74 -4.23
CA ALA A 52 -1.09 -4.92 -3.67
C ALA A 52 -0.41 -4.03 -4.72
N ASP A 53 -0.13 -4.56 -5.91
CA ASP A 53 0.44 -3.80 -7.03
C ASP A 53 -0.49 -2.69 -7.53
N GLU A 54 -1.79 -2.93 -7.50
CA GLU A 54 -2.79 -1.92 -7.85
C GLU A 54 -2.81 -0.77 -6.85
N VAL A 55 -2.84 -1.12 -5.56
CA VAL A 55 -2.77 -0.15 -4.47
C VAL A 55 -1.46 0.63 -4.52
N GLU A 56 -0.34 -0.02 -4.83
CA GLU A 56 0.96 0.62 -4.98
C GLU A 56 0.96 1.65 -6.14
N ARG A 57 0.39 1.30 -7.30
CA ARG A 57 0.24 2.22 -8.43
C ARG A 57 -0.69 3.39 -8.12
N ALA A 58 -1.74 3.18 -7.33
CA ALA A 58 -2.62 4.24 -6.87
C ALA A 58 -1.92 5.14 -5.85
N TRP A 59 -1.20 4.55 -4.88
CA TRP A 59 -0.45 5.25 -3.84
C TRP A 59 0.62 6.17 -4.43
N ARG A 60 1.33 5.74 -5.49
CA ARG A 60 2.32 6.57 -6.19
C ARG A 60 1.74 7.84 -6.83
N LYS A 61 0.42 7.90 -7.09
CA LYS A 61 -0.27 9.07 -7.66
C LYS A 61 -0.80 10.05 -6.62
N LEU A 62 -0.73 9.69 -5.33
CA LEU A 62 -1.18 10.55 -4.24
C LEU A 62 -0.21 11.71 -3.98
N LEU A 63 -0.71 12.73 -3.29
CA LEU A 63 0.10 13.84 -2.82
C LEU A 63 1.21 13.33 -1.86
N PRO A 64 2.40 13.96 -1.85
CA PRO A 64 3.51 13.51 -1.00
C PRO A 64 3.14 13.40 0.49
N PHE A 65 2.27 14.29 0.98
CA PHE A 65 1.80 14.26 2.36
C PHE A 65 0.94 13.02 2.66
N ASP A 66 -0.10 12.76 1.87
CA ASP A 66 -0.99 11.61 2.06
C ASP A 66 -0.22 10.28 1.91
N ARG A 67 0.75 10.24 0.99
CA ARG A 67 1.63 9.09 0.81
C ARG A 67 2.38 8.74 2.09
N GLU A 68 2.96 9.76 2.72
CA GLU A 68 3.78 9.56 3.90
C GLU A 68 2.92 9.23 5.13
N VAL A 69 1.73 9.82 5.26
CA VAL A 69 0.74 9.43 6.29
C VAL A 69 0.42 7.93 6.17
N LEU A 70 0.02 7.47 4.97
CA LEU A 70 -0.33 6.07 4.74
C LEU A 70 0.87 5.13 4.95
N ARG A 71 2.07 5.53 4.51
CA ARG A 71 3.31 4.76 4.70
C ARG A 71 3.64 4.60 6.17
N MET A 72 3.66 5.70 6.93
CA MET A 72 4.01 5.63 8.35
C MET A 72 2.96 4.87 9.16
N HIS A 73 1.67 5.01 8.82
CA HIS A 73 0.59 4.34 9.52
C HIS A 73 0.50 2.84 9.18
N TYR A 74 0.36 2.48 7.90
CA TYR A 74 0.13 1.08 7.53
C TYR A 74 1.41 0.27 7.40
N ILE A 75 2.44 0.78 6.71
CA ILE A 75 3.68 0.01 6.47
C ILE A 75 4.52 -0.04 7.73
N LEU A 76 4.86 1.13 8.29
CA LEU A 76 5.76 1.22 9.45
C LEU A 76 5.06 0.99 10.80
N ARG A 77 3.71 0.96 10.82
CA ARG A 77 2.90 0.78 12.03
C ARG A 77 3.31 1.73 13.17
N MET A 78 3.61 2.98 12.80
CA MET A 78 4.02 3.99 13.77
C MET A 78 2.84 4.50 14.58
N ASP A 79 3.11 4.86 15.83
CA ASP A 79 2.13 5.51 16.69
C ASP A 79 1.71 6.88 16.10
N PRO A 80 0.40 7.21 16.07
CA PRO A 80 -0.11 8.48 15.55
C PRO A 80 0.58 9.73 16.10
N ARG A 81 1.01 9.73 17.38
CA ARG A 81 1.71 10.87 17.99
C ARG A 81 3.08 11.09 17.35
N VAL A 82 3.78 10.00 17.02
CA VAL A 82 5.09 10.07 16.36
C VAL A 82 4.92 10.52 14.91
N ILE A 83 3.87 10.04 14.23
CA ILE A 83 3.53 10.49 12.87
C ILE A 83 3.22 11.98 12.87
N CYS A 84 2.37 12.45 13.78
CA CYS A 84 2.04 13.88 13.89
C CYS A 84 3.30 14.74 14.09
N ARG A 85 4.22 14.31 14.97
CA ARG A 85 5.48 15.01 15.21
C ARG A 85 6.37 15.05 13.95
N LYS A 86 6.49 13.92 13.23
CA LYS A 86 7.32 13.83 12.02
C LYS A 86 6.76 14.65 10.85
N LEU A 87 5.45 14.61 10.67
CA LEU A 87 4.76 15.32 9.59
C LEU A 87 4.38 16.76 9.96
N ARG A 88 4.80 17.23 11.14
CA ARG A 88 4.48 18.56 11.68
C ARG A 88 2.97 18.84 11.71
N ILE A 89 2.16 17.80 11.89
CA ILE A 89 0.72 17.91 12.06
C ILE A 89 0.46 18.40 13.48
N PRO A 90 -0.36 19.43 13.69
CA PRO A 90 -0.71 19.88 15.03
C PRO A 90 -1.44 18.74 15.76
N HIS A 91 -0.87 18.32 16.88
CA HIS A 91 -1.41 17.21 17.68
C HIS A 91 -2.78 17.54 18.30
N ARG A 92 -3.16 18.83 18.35
CA ARG A 92 -4.48 19.28 18.81
C ARG A 92 -5.25 19.94 17.67
N PRO A 93 -6.55 19.64 17.52
CA PRO A 93 -7.32 18.62 18.25
C PRO A 93 -6.84 17.18 17.97
N ALA A 94 -7.15 16.23 18.86
CA ALA A 94 -6.71 14.83 18.69
C ALA A 94 -7.21 14.21 17.37
N SER A 95 -8.31 14.74 16.84
CA SER A 95 -8.92 14.34 15.56
C SER A 95 -8.15 14.77 14.32
N THR A 96 -7.13 15.66 14.42
CA THR A 96 -6.41 16.16 13.24
C THR A 96 -5.70 15.02 12.50
N PHE A 97 -5.15 14.05 13.24
CA PHE A 97 -4.55 12.88 12.64
C PHE A 97 -5.59 12.03 11.91
N ASP A 98 -6.73 11.78 12.54
CA ASP A 98 -7.81 10.97 11.97
C ASP A 98 -8.36 11.61 10.70
N MET A 99 -8.48 12.94 10.66
CA MET A 99 -8.85 13.70 9.46
C MET A 99 -7.81 13.54 8.34
N ALA A 100 -6.52 13.66 8.65
CA ALA A 100 -5.46 13.46 7.67
C ALA A 100 -5.44 12.01 7.13
N LEU A 101 -5.65 11.03 8.01
CA LEU A 101 -5.72 9.63 7.62
C LEU A 101 -6.96 9.36 6.76
N ALA A 102 -8.13 9.88 7.14
CA ALA A 102 -9.37 9.77 6.38
C ALA A 102 -9.26 10.44 5.00
N HIS A 103 -8.57 11.58 4.92
CA HIS A 103 -8.25 12.24 3.65
C HIS A 103 -7.40 11.32 2.77
N GLY A 104 -6.29 10.78 3.29
CA GLY A 104 -5.45 9.83 2.56
C GLY A 104 -6.19 8.59 2.07
N LYS A 105 -7.07 8.01 2.91
CA LYS A 105 -7.95 6.88 2.52
C LYS A 105 -8.92 7.28 1.40
N THR A 106 -9.51 8.47 1.48
CA THR A 106 -10.45 8.96 0.47
C THR A 106 -9.74 9.15 -0.87
N GLU A 107 -8.56 9.75 -0.87
CA GLU A 107 -7.80 10.02 -2.09
C GLU A 107 -7.29 8.74 -2.75
N ILE A 108 -6.83 7.74 -1.97
CA ILE A 108 -6.45 6.46 -2.56
C ILE A 108 -7.65 5.69 -3.11
N GLY A 109 -8.80 5.77 -2.43
CA GLY A 109 -10.06 5.22 -2.93
C GLY A 109 -10.45 5.83 -4.28
N LYS A 110 -10.39 7.17 -4.41
CA LYS A 110 -10.61 7.88 -5.68
C LYS A 110 -9.61 7.48 -6.76
N ALA A 111 -8.33 7.36 -6.41
CA ALA A 111 -7.29 6.95 -7.36
C ALA A 111 -7.53 5.54 -7.90
N LEU A 112 -7.89 4.59 -7.03
CA LEU A 112 -8.25 3.23 -7.40
C LEU A 112 -9.49 3.19 -8.29
N GLN A 113 -10.52 3.97 -7.95
CA GLN A 113 -11.73 4.08 -8.76
C GLN A 113 -11.40 4.59 -10.18
N LYS A 114 -10.68 5.72 -10.29
CA LYS A 114 -10.25 6.28 -11.58
C LYS A 114 -9.45 5.28 -12.41
N MET A 115 -8.56 4.51 -11.76
CA MET A 115 -7.80 3.46 -12.44
C MET A 115 -8.68 2.32 -12.94
N SER A 116 -9.70 1.92 -12.16
CA SER A 116 -10.64 0.89 -12.58
C SER A 116 -11.53 1.35 -13.76
N GLU A 117 -11.97 2.61 -13.75
CA GLU A 117 -12.76 3.22 -14.82
C GLU A 117 -11.94 3.32 -16.11
N ALA A 118 -10.69 3.77 -16.03
CA ALA A 118 -9.78 3.82 -17.18
C ALA A 118 -9.55 2.45 -17.81
N ARG A 119 -9.44 1.38 -16.99
CA ARG A 119 -9.31 0.01 -17.50
C ARG A 119 -10.57 -0.48 -18.18
N ARG A 120 -11.75 -0.21 -17.63
CA ARG A 120 -13.04 -0.55 -18.25
C ARG A 120 -13.17 0.14 -19.62
N ALA A 121 -12.90 1.45 -19.67
CA ALA A 121 -12.94 2.21 -20.92
C ALA A 121 -11.96 1.67 -21.97
N CYS A 122 -10.74 1.26 -21.56
CA CYS A 122 -9.78 0.64 -22.48
C CYS A 122 -10.28 -0.72 -22.99
N ALA A 123 -10.82 -1.57 -22.11
CA ALA A 123 -11.37 -2.87 -22.48
C ALA A 123 -12.58 -2.73 -23.44
N ASP A 124 -13.45 -1.75 -23.21
CA ASP A 124 -14.61 -1.49 -24.07
C ASP A 124 -14.17 -1.02 -25.47
N ARG A 125 -13.11 -0.20 -25.57
CA ARG A 125 -12.49 0.15 -26.85
C ARG A 125 -11.94 -1.08 -27.57
N VAL A 126 -11.19 -1.94 -26.89
CA VAL A 126 -10.65 -3.17 -27.49
C VAL A 126 -11.78 -4.06 -28.02
N LYS A 127 -12.84 -4.28 -27.24
CA LYS A 127 -14.02 -5.03 -27.68
C LYS A 127 -14.69 -4.41 -28.91
N SER A 128 -14.80 -3.07 -28.97
CA SER A 128 -15.37 -2.39 -30.13
C SER A 128 -14.54 -2.61 -31.40
N TYR A 129 -13.20 -2.60 -31.28
CA TYR A 129 -12.31 -2.91 -32.41
C TYR A 129 -12.41 -4.37 -32.84
N GLU A 130 -12.45 -5.31 -31.89
CA GLU A 130 -12.62 -6.73 -32.20
C GLU A 130 -13.96 -7.04 -32.86
N ALA A 131 -15.04 -6.38 -32.41
CA ALA A 131 -16.36 -6.50 -33.04
C ALA A 131 -16.38 -5.93 -34.46
N ALA A 132 -15.72 -4.78 -34.68
CA ALA A 132 -15.61 -4.17 -36.01
C ALA A 132 -14.74 -4.97 -36.98
N MET A 133 -13.74 -5.72 -36.49
CA MET A 133 -12.89 -6.59 -37.31
C MET A 133 -13.50 -7.95 -37.62
N ARG A 134 -14.57 -8.35 -36.91
CA ARG A 134 -15.31 -9.61 -37.13
C ARG A 134 -16.57 -9.43 -37.98
N ALA A 135 -17.03 -8.20 -38.18
CA ALA A 135 -18.16 -7.84 -39.03
C ALA A 135 -17.69 -7.61 -40.48
#